data_AF-A0A6L6J8K6-F1
#
_entry.id   AF-A0A6L6J8K6-F1
#
_cell.length_a   1.000
_cell.length_b   1.000
_cell.length_c   1.000
_cell.angle_alpha   90.00
_cell.angle_beta   90.00
_cell.angle_gamma   90.00
#
_symmetry.space_group_name_H-M   'P 1'
#
loop_
_entity.id
_entity.type
_entity.pdbx_description
1 polymer ?
#
loop_
_entity_poly.entity_id
_entity_poly.type
_entity_poly.pdbx_seq_one_letter_code
_entity_poly.pdbx_strand_id
1 'polypeptide(L)' 'MGRRATFTEADIRRAMKVARSIDERSVVEVTAEGTIRILPEAVRTNSSAVDKWFEDHDAS' A
#
# COMPACT_ATOMS: atom_id res chain seq x y z
N MET A 1 -16.29 15.53 -12.12
CA MET A 1 -14.86 15.53 -12.47
C MET A 1 -14.05 15.31 -11.20
N GLY A 2 -13.70 14.07 -10.88
CA GLY A 2 -12.91 13.75 -9.68
C GLY A 2 -11.46 14.17 -9.90
N ARG A 3 -11.03 15.23 -9.22
CA ARG A 3 -9.66 15.74 -9.31
C ARG A 3 -8.75 14.73 -8.61
N ARG A 4 -8.01 13.92 -9.37
CA ARG A 4 -7.03 12.97 -8.82
C ARG A 4 -6.04 13.77 -7.99
N ALA A 5 -5.91 13.42 -6.71
CA ALA A 5 -4.92 14.08 -5.87
C ALA A 5 -3.53 13.84 -6.46
N THR A 6 -2.79 14.92 -6.61
CA THR A 6 -1.45 14.91 -7.18
C THR A 6 -0.49 15.15 -6.03
N PHE A 7 0.37 14.17 -5.76
CA PHE A 7 1.42 14.30 -4.75
C PHE A 7 2.73 14.64 -5.45
N THR A 8 3.52 15.53 -4.84
CA THR A 8 4.87 15.79 -5.34
C THR A 8 5.83 14.72 -4.83
N GLU A 9 6.99 14.60 -5.48
CA GLU A 9 8.07 13.72 -5.00
C GLU A 9 8.46 14.04 -3.55
N ALA A 10 8.49 15.34 -3.20
CA ALA A 10 8.81 15.79 -1.86
C ALA A 10 7.79 15.31 -0.81
N ASP A 11 6.51 15.22 -1.18
CA ASP A 11 5.46 14.72 -0.28
C ASP A 11 5.60 13.22 -0.05
N ILE A 12 5.84 12.45 -1.12
CA ILE A 12 6.07 11.01 -1.03
C ILE A 12 7.34 10.71 -0.23
N ARG A 13 8.42 11.46 -0.44
CA ARG A 13 9.68 11.29 0.30
C ARG A 13 9.49 11.57 1.79
N ARG A 14 8.68 12.56 2.16
CA ARG A 14 8.33 12.82 3.57
C ARG A 14 7.52 11.69 4.18
N ALA A 15 6.52 11.17 3.47
CA ALA A 15 5.73 10.03 3.93
C ALA A 15 6.60 8.77 4.12
N MET A 16 7.47 8.46 3.15
CA MET A 16 8.42 7.34 3.23
C MET A 16 9.36 7.48 4.43
N LYS A 17 9.87 8.68 4.70
CA LYS A 17 10.75 8.93 5.85
C LYS A 17 10.05 8.61 7.17
N VAL A 18 8.79 9.05 7.32
CA VAL A 18 7.99 8.77 8.53
C VAL A 18 7.69 7.28 8.64
N ALA A 19 7.25 6.65 7.54
CA ALA A 19 6.94 5.23 7.49
C ALA A 19 8.14 4.38 7.94
N ARG A 20 9.31 4.60 7.35
CA ARG A 20 10.55 3.89 7.68
C ARG A 20 11.04 4.11 9.11
N SER A 21 10.70 5.24 9.73
CA SER A 21 11.02 5.50 11.14
C SER A 21 10.17 4.67 12.11
N ILE A 22 9.01 4.18 11.68
CA ILE A 22 8.09 3.38 12.49
C ILE A 22 8.39 1.90 12.27
N ASP A 23 8.55 1.49 11.02
CA ASP A 23 8.87 0.13 10.61
C ASP A 23 9.68 0.19 9.30
N GLU A 24 10.87 -0.42 9.29
CA GLU A 24 11.74 -0.44 8.11
C GLU A 24 11.06 -1.09 6.90
N ARG A 25 10.06 -1.95 7.08
CA ARG A 25 9.34 -2.66 6.02
C ARG A 25 7.92 -2.16 5.78
N SER A 26 7.56 -1.03 6.36
CA SER A 26 6.26 -0.38 6.14
C SER A 26 6.02 -0.06 4.66
N VAL A 27 4.73 -0.12 4.28
CA VAL A 27 4.24 0.12 2.92
C VAL A 27 3.49 1.44 2.91
N VAL A 28 3.79 2.28 1.91
CA VAL A 28 3.09 3.53 1.65
C VAL A 28 2.13 3.32 0.48
N GLU A 29 0.83 3.34 0.76
CA GLU A 29 -0.24 3.26 -0.23
C GLU A 29 -0.76 4.67 -0.56
N VAL A 30 -0.86 4.98 -1.85
CA VAL A 30 -1.49 6.22 -2.34
C VAL A 30 -2.84 5.85 -2.94
N THR A 31 -3.92 6.24 -2.29
CA THR A 31 -5.28 5.92 -2.76
C THR A 31 -5.72 6.84 -3.89
N ALA A 32 -6.63 6.36 -4.74
CA ALA A 32 -7.24 7.17 -5.79
C ALA A 32 -8.05 8.36 -5.25
N GLU A 33 -8.47 8.27 -3.98
CA GLU A 33 -9.16 9.32 -3.23
C GLU A 33 -8.19 10.42 -2.75
N GLY A 34 -6.88 10.20 -2.88
CA GLY A 34 -5.88 11.18 -2.49
C GLY A 34 -5.49 11.13 -1.03
N THR A 35 -5.46 9.94 -0.45
CA THR A 35 -4.96 9.72 0.90
C THR A 35 -3.70 8.87 0.85
N ILE A 36 -2.71 9.21 1.68
CA ILE A 36 -1.52 8.38 1.90
C ILE A 36 -1.76 7.54 3.15
N ARG A 37 -1.71 6.22 3.02
CA ARG A 37 -1.80 5.27 4.15
C ARG A 37 -0.45 4.62 4.39
N ILE A 38 -0.03 4.55 5.65
CA ILE A 38 1.18 3.85 6.08
C ILE A 38 0.73 2.57 6.78
N LEU A 39 1.07 1.43 6.21
CA LEU A 39 0.70 0.12 6.73
C LEU A 39 1.96 -0.61 7.23
N PRO A 40 1.92 -1.27 8.40
CA PRO A 40 2.96 -2.21 8.79
C PRO A 40 3.02 -3.39 7.82
N GLU A 41 4.20 -3.99 7.62
CA GLU A 41 4.35 -5.17 6.75
C GLU A 41 3.37 -6.29 7.15
N ALA A 42 3.17 -6.48 8.45
CA ALA A 42 2.31 -7.52 9.03
C ALA A 42 0.82 -7.43 8.61
N VAL A 43 0.34 -6.27 8.15
CA VAL A 43 -1.07 -6.10 7.72
C VAL A 43 -1.31 -6.73 6.33
N ARG A 44 -0.26 -7.23 5.66
CA ARG A 44 -0.36 -7.97 4.39
C ARG A 44 -1.05 -9.33 4.49
N THR A 45 -1.42 -9.84 5.67
CA THR A 45 -2.31 -11.02 5.77
C THR A 45 -3.77 -10.64 5.53
N ASN A 46 -4.06 -9.91 4.46
CA ASN A 46 -5.40 -9.83 3.92
C ASN A 46 -5.37 -10.61 2.61
N SER A 47 -5.45 -11.93 2.72
CA SER A 47 -5.53 -12.87 1.61
C SER A 47 -6.69 -12.43 0.71
N SER A 48 -6.38 -11.79 -0.41
CA SER A 48 -7.39 -11.42 -1.39
C SER A 48 -8.09 -12.69 -1.87
N ALA A 49 -9.39 -12.62 -2.14
CA ALA A 49 -10.13 -13.73 -2.76
C ALA A 49 -9.48 -14.16 -4.11
N VAL A 50 -8.77 -13.24 -4.76
CA VAL A 50 -8.00 -13.50 -5.99
C VAL A 50 -6.74 -14.31 -5.70
N ASP A 51 -5.98 -13.99 -4.64
CA ASP A 51 -4.78 -14.76 -4.27
C ASP A 51 -5.15 -16.21 -3.92
N LYS A 52 -6.24 -16.40 -3.17
CA LYS A 52 -6.78 -17.74 -2.88
C LYS A 52 -7.24 -18.52 -4.12
N TRP A 53 -7.73 -17.83 -5.15
CA TRP A 53 -8.14 -18.47 -6.40
C TRP A 53 -6.94 -18.99 -7.19
N PHE A 54 -5.82 -18.25 -7.21
CA PHE A 54 -4.58 -18.72 -7.83
C PHE A 54 -3.97 -19.92 -7.09
N GLU A 55 -3.99 -19.92 -5.76
CA GLU A 55 -3.49 -21.06 -4.96
C GLU A 55 -4.28 -22.36 -5.17
N ASP A 56 -5.60 -22.26 -5.38
CA ASP A 56 -6.48 -23.42 -5.62
C ASP A 56 -6.31 -24.00 -7.04
N HIS A 57 -5.98 -23.16 -8.02
CA HIS A 57 -5.90 -23.54 -9.43
C HIS A 57 -4.51 -24.00 -9.92
N ASP A 58 -3.42 -23.69 -9.21
CA ASP A 58 -2.05 -24.16 -9.53
C ASP A 58 -1.73 -25.55 -8.92
N ALA A 59 -2.64 -26.14 -8.14
CA ALA A 59 -2.47 -27.43 -7.49
C ALA A 59 -3.05 -28.65 -8.26
N SER A 60 -3.39 -28.49 -9.55
CA SER A 60 -3.99 -29.54 -10.40
C SER A 60 -3.05 -30.08 -11.48
#